data_AF-G3HQY1-F1
#
_entry.id   AF-G3HQY1-F1
#
_cell.length_a   1.000
_cell.length_b   1.000
_cell.length_c   1.000
_cell.angle_alpha   90.00
_cell.angle_beta   90.00
_cell.angle_gamma   90.00
#
_symmetry.space_group_name_H-M   'P 1'
#
loop_
_entity.id
_entity.type
_entity.pdbx_description
1 polymer ?
#
loop_
_entity_poly.entity_id
_entity_poly.type
_entity_poly.pdbx_seq_one_letter_code
_entity_poly.pdbx_strand_id
1 'polypeptide(L)'
;MPDHTDVSLSPEERVRALSKLGCNISINEDITPRRYFRSGVEMERMASVYLEEGNLENAFVLYNKFITLFVEKLPSHRDYQQCEVPEKQDIMKNKYKAEILKKLEHQRLIEAERKRIAQMRQQQLESEQFLFFEDQLKKQELARGQMRGQDSAVLSEQTDGSSLSCFSTHQNNSLQNVFADQPPKSDGSDLADHSPPVNRALKPAATLSAVQSK
;
A
#
# COMPACT_ATOMS: atom_id res chain seq x y z
N MET A 1 8.52 8.41 -16.52
CA MET A 1 9.60 7.65 -15.84
C MET A 1 8.94 6.63 -14.93
N PRO A 2 9.50 5.42 -14.74
CA PRO A 2 8.96 4.46 -13.79
C PRO A 2 8.96 5.04 -12.38
N ASP A 3 7.89 4.84 -11.63
CA ASP A 3 7.80 5.28 -10.23
C ASP A 3 8.31 4.20 -9.28
N HIS A 4 8.90 4.61 -8.15
CA HIS A 4 9.34 3.70 -7.10
C HIS A 4 8.19 2.98 -6.38
N THR A 5 6.94 3.47 -6.51
CA THR A 5 5.74 2.82 -5.95
C THR A 5 5.15 1.73 -6.87
N ASP A 6 5.62 1.63 -8.12
CA ASP A 6 5.09 0.69 -9.10
C ASP A 6 5.48 -0.76 -8.75
N VAL A 7 4.47 -1.54 -8.35
CA VAL A 7 4.60 -2.94 -7.91
C VAL A 7 4.81 -3.93 -9.06
N SER A 8 4.74 -3.50 -10.32
CA SER A 8 5.06 -4.33 -11.48
C SER A 8 6.56 -4.38 -11.79
N LEU A 9 7.33 -3.43 -11.24
CA LEU A 9 8.77 -3.33 -11.43
C LEU A 9 9.54 -4.36 -10.59
N SER A 10 10.71 -4.78 -11.08
CA SER A 10 11.66 -5.56 -10.28
C SER A 10 12.18 -4.75 -9.07
N PRO A 11 12.60 -5.41 -7.97
CA PRO A 11 13.24 -4.74 -6.82
C PRO A 11 14.36 -3.79 -7.23
N GLU A 12 15.18 -4.22 -8.19
CA GLU A 12 16.32 -3.46 -8.70
C GLU A 12 15.87 -2.25 -9.53
N GLU A 13 14.68 -2.26 -10.13
CA GLU A 13 14.09 -1.12 -10.85
C GLU A 13 13.47 -0.10 -9.90
N ARG A 14 12.75 -0.55 -8.86
CA ARG A 14 12.23 0.34 -7.81
C ARG A 14 13.37 1.09 -7.11
N VAL A 15 14.46 0.40 -6.78
CA VAL A 15 15.64 1.04 -6.17
C VAL A 15 16.44 1.89 -7.19
N ARG A 16 16.41 1.57 -8.50
CA ARG A 16 16.89 2.49 -9.56
C ARG A 16 16.03 3.76 -9.66
N ALA A 17 14.72 3.69 -9.44
CA ALA A 17 13.85 4.87 -9.39
C ALA A 17 14.16 5.77 -8.19
N LEU A 18 14.29 5.19 -6.98
CA LEU A 18 14.74 5.91 -5.77
C LEU A 18 16.12 6.57 -5.96
N SER A 19 17.05 5.88 -6.63
CA SER A 19 18.38 6.43 -6.93
C SER A 19 18.28 7.69 -7.81
N LYS A 20 17.45 7.65 -8.86
CA LYS A 20 17.19 8.79 -9.76
C LYS A 20 16.49 9.94 -9.03
N LEU A 21 15.58 9.65 -8.09
CA LEU A 21 14.93 10.65 -7.25
C LEU A 21 15.94 11.37 -6.34
N GLY A 22 16.88 10.64 -5.74
CA GLY A 22 17.98 11.22 -4.97
C GLY A 22 18.94 12.07 -5.80
N CYS A 23 19.30 11.61 -7.01
CA CYS A 23 20.12 12.37 -7.96
C CYS A 23 19.43 13.63 -8.53
N ASN A 24 18.12 13.81 -8.31
CA ASN A 24 17.36 14.97 -8.81
C ASN A 24 17.60 16.22 -7.95
N ILE A 25 18.79 16.81 -8.10
CA ILE A 25 19.20 18.07 -7.47
C ILE A 25 20.06 18.90 -8.42
N SER A 26 19.73 20.19 -8.49
CA SER A 26 20.47 21.23 -9.19
C SER A 26 21.08 22.22 -8.18
N ILE A 27 22.10 22.94 -8.63
CA ILE A 27 22.66 24.10 -7.94
C ILE A 27 22.11 25.36 -8.61
N ASN A 28 21.72 26.33 -7.79
CA ASN A 28 21.58 27.72 -8.18
C ASN A 28 22.85 28.49 -7.75
N GLU A 29 23.52 29.16 -8.69
CA GLU A 29 24.75 29.96 -8.53
C GLU A 29 24.53 31.31 -7.83
N ASP A 30 23.28 31.74 -7.64
CA ASP A 30 22.92 32.91 -6.81
C ASP A 30 22.93 32.56 -5.31
N ILE A 31 22.95 31.27 -4.97
CA ILE A 31 22.92 30.77 -3.59
C ILE A 31 24.34 30.38 -3.17
N THR A 32 24.93 31.13 -2.24
CA THR A 32 26.32 30.87 -1.83
C THR A 32 26.52 29.43 -1.29
N PRO A 33 27.68 28.78 -1.56
CA PRO A 33 27.96 27.40 -1.13
C PRO A 33 27.77 27.16 0.37
N ARG A 34 28.01 28.20 1.18
CA ARG A 34 27.76 28.22 2.64
C ARG A 34 26.33 27.82 3.02
N ARG A 35 25.32 28.14 2.20
CA ARG A 35 23.93 27.74 2.46
C ARG A 35 23.74 26.24 2.25
N TYR A 36 24.27 25.68 1.16
CA TYR A 36 24.19 24.25 0.88
C TYR A 36 24.89 23.42 1.97
N PHE A 37 26.09 23.81 2.43
CA PHE A 37 26.78 23.12 3.53
C PHE A 37 25.90 23.02 4.80
N ARG A 38 25.22 24.11 5.19
CA ARG A 38 24.27 24.10 6.31
C ARG A 38 23.07 23.19 6.07
N SER A 39 22.49 23.24 4.87
CA SER A 39 21.41 22.32 4.47
C SER A 39 21.85 20.85 4.44
N GLY A 40 23.14 20.58 4.22
CA GLY A 40 23.72 19.23 4.27
C GLY A 40 23.70 18.61 5.66
N VAL A 41 23.98 19.42 6.70
CA VAL A 41 23.95 18.96 8.11
C VAL A 41 22.55 18.49 8.49
N GLU A 42 21.51 19.26 8.13
CA GLU A 42 20.12 18.83 8.36
C GLU A 42 19.73 17.63 7.47
N MET A 43 20.28 17.52 6.26
CA MET A 43 20.04 16.38 5.37
C MET A 43 20.60 15.07 5.93
N GLU A 44 21.78 15.08 6.55
CA GLU A 44 22.33 13.91 7.24
C GLU A 44 21.51 13.57 8.51
N ARG A 45 21.15 14.60 9.29
CA ARG A 45 20.30 14.45 10.48
C ARG A 45 18.95 13.79 10.11
N MET A 46 18.26 14.29 9.09
CA MET A 46 17.00 13.71 8.63
C MET A 46 17.18 12.31 8.00
N ALA A 47 18.30 12.03 7.33
CA ALA A 47 18.59 10.68 6.86
C ALA A 47 18.76 9.68 8.03
N SER A 48 19.31 10.16 9.16
CA SER A 48 19.46 9.36 10.38
C SER A 48 18.10 9.10 11.05
N VAL A 49 17.23 10.12 11.14
CA VAL A 49 15.84 9.96 11.61
C VAL A 49 15.08 8.93 10.77
N TYR A 50 15.17 8.99 9.43
CA TYR A 50 14.51 7.99 8.58
C TYR A 50 15.08 6.57 8.75
N LEU A 51 16.35 6.39 9.14
CA LEU A 51 16.85 5.06 9.51
C LEU A 51 16.27 4.58 10.85
N GLU A 52 16.15 5.47 11.85
CA GLU A 52 15.56 5.18 13.16
C GLU A 52 14.05 4.84 13.05
N GLU A 53 13.33 5.49 12.14
CA GLU A 53 11.94 5.18 11.79
C GLU A 53 11.77 3.92 10.92
N GLY A 54 12.87 3.34 10.41
CA GLY A 54 12.83 2.22 9.45
C GLY A 54 12.38 2.60 8.03
N ASN A 55 12.29 3.90 7.73
CA ASN A 55 11.94 4.44 6.42
C ASN A 55 13.14 4.44 5.45
N LEU A 56 13.55 3.22 5.05
CA LEU A 56 14.78 3.01 4.28
C LEU A 56 14.75 3.67 2.90
N GLU A 57 13.56 3.83 2.29
CA GLU A 57 13.41 4.50 0.98
C GLU A 57 13.79 5.99 1.08
N ASN A 58 13.24 6.71 2.07
CA ASN A 58 13.57 8.12 2.27
C ASN A 58 15.01 8.33 2.76
N ALA A 59 15.51 7.46 3.65
CA ALA A 59 16.91 7.49 4.07
C ALA A 59 17.86 7.33 2.88
N PHE A 60 17.61 6.32 2.02
CA PHE A 60 18.40 6.09 0.80
C PHE A 60 18.31 7.27 -0.19
N VAL A 61 17.13 7.87 -0.38
CA VAL A 61 16.96 9.08 -1.22
C VAL A 61 17.78 10.25 -0.66
N LEU A 62 17.77 10.48 0.65
CA LEU A 62 18.59 11.55 1.25
C LEU A 62 20.09 11.27 1.15
N TYR A 63 20.57 10.04 1.36
CA TYR A 63 21.99 9.73 1.15
C TYR A 63 22.42 9.89 -0.30
N ASN A 64 21.59 9.50 -1.27
CA ASN A 64 21.86 9.79 -2.69
C ASN A 64 21.94 11.30 -2.95
N LYS A 65 20.97 12.07 -2.45
CA LYS A 65 20.89 13.52 -2.61
C LYS A 65 22.08 14.25 -1.97
N PHE A 66 22.52 13.82 -0.80
CA PHE A 66 23.70 14.32 -0.10
C PHE A 66 24.97 14.08 -0.93
N ILE A 67 25.17 12.85 -1.40
CA ILE A 67 26.35 12.47 -2.18
C ILE A 67 26.38 13.23 -3.51
N THR A 68 25.30 13.21 -4.29
CA THR A 68 25.24 13.96 -5.55
C THR A 68 25.42 15.46 -5.32
N LEU A 69 24.84 16.05 -4.26
CA LEU A 69 25.05 17.44 -3.90
C LEU A 69 26.53 17.77 -3.65
N PHE A 70 27.18 17.09 -2.71
CA PHE A 70 28.52 17.49 -2.23
C PHE A 70 29.69 16.88 -3.02
N VAL A 71 29.44 15.85 -3.84
CA VAL A 71 30.48 15.18 -4.64
C VAL A 71 30.40 15.54 -6.12
N GLU A 72 29.19 15.70 -6.68
CA GLU A 72 29.00 15.88 -8.13
C GLU A 72 28.61 17.31 -8.53
N LYS A 73 27.79 18.01 -7.73
CA LYS A 73 27.16 19.28 -8.14
C LYS A 73 27.80 20.51 -7.52
N LEU A 74 27.85 20.60 -6.19
CA LEU A 74 28.34 21.77 -5.47
C LEU A 74 29.81 22.12 -5.75
N PRO A 75 30.74 21.16 -5.98
CA PRO A 75 32.12 21.47 -6.35
C PRO A 75 32.30 22.25 -7.66
N SER A 76 31.28 22.27 -8.53
CA SER A 76 31.27 23.04 -9.79
C SER A 76 30.78 24.48 -9.64
N HIS A 77 30.22 24.85 -8.49
CA HIS A 77 29.73 26.22 -8.24
C HIS A 77 30.90 27.22 -8.25
N ARG A 78 30.73 28.36 -8.94
CA ARG A 78 31.77 29.40 -9.15
C ARG A 78 32.57 29.72 -7.88
N ASP A 79 31.86 30.03 -6.80
CA ASP A 79 32.44 30.46 -5.51
C ASP A 79 32.79 29.31 -4.53
N TYR A 80 32.83 28.04 -4.99
CA TYR A 80 33.03 26.87 -4.11
C TYR A 80 34.42 26.82 -3.46
N GLN A 81 35.46 27.18 -4.21
CA GLN A 81 36.84 27.05 -3.77
C GLN A 81 37.16 28.08 -2.67
N GLN A 82 36.63 29.30 -2.82
CA GLN A 82 36.73 30.40 -1.88
C GLN A 82 35.85 30.21 -0.63
N CYS A 83 34.94 29.23 -0.63
CA CYS A 83 34.08 28.95 0.51
C CYS A 83 34.80 28.12 1.57
N GLU A 84 35.42 28.79 2.55
CA GLU A 84 35.94 28.17 3.77
C GLU A 84 34.97 28.36 4.94
N VAL A 85 34.39 27.26 5.42
CA VAL A 85 33.40 27.26 6.50
C VAL A 85 33.56 25.99 7.35
N PRO A 86 33.36 26.02 8.69
CA PRO A 86 33.50 24.81 9.52
C PRO A 86 32.64 23.64 9.03
N GLU A 87 31.41 23.94 8.58
CA GLU A 87 30.47 22.96 8.05
C GLU A 87 31.02 22.15 6.86
N LYS A 88 32.00 22.69 6.10
CA LYS A 88 32.68 22.00 4.98
C LYS A 88 33.52 20.82 5.47
N GLN A 89 34.12 20.90 6.65
CA GLN A 89 34.90 19.79 7.22
C GLN A 89 34.00 18.63 7.63
N ASP A 90 32.87 18.91 8.28
CA ASP A 90 31.96 17.87 8.78
C ASP A 90 31.26 17.16 7.63
N ILE A 91 30.82 17.90 6.61
CA ILE A 91 30.29 17.33 5.36
C ILE A 91 31.33 16.44 4.64
N MET A 92 32.63 16.80 4.64
CA MET A 92 33.67 15.95 4.07
C MET A 92 33.94 14.67 4.89
N LYS A 93 33.89 14.73 6.23
CA LYS A 93 33.97 13.53 7.09
C LYS A 93 32.77 12.61 6.81
N ASN A 94 31.58 13.19 6.79
CA ASN A 94 30.32 12.44 6.78
C ASN A 94 29.94 11.93 5.38
N LYS A 95 30.58 12.43 4.31
CA LYS A 95 30.54 11.84 2.96
C LYS A 95 30.83 10.34 2.98
N TYR A 96 31.91 9.89 3.61
CA TYR A 96 32.30 8.47 3.59
C TYR A 96 31.29 7.59 4.33
N LYS A 97 30.79 8.07 5.47
CA LYS A 97 29.66 7.48 6.21
C LYS A 97 28.41 7.37 5.32
N ALA A 98 28.04 8.44 4.61
CA ALA A 98 26.89 8.45 3.70
C ALA A 98 27.07 7.48 2.51
N GLU A 99 28.27 7.34 1.95
CA GLU A 99 28.55 6.36 0.88
C GLU A 99 28.42 4.91 1.34
N ILE A 100 28.81 4.60 2.58
CA ILE A 100 28.60 3.28 3.20
C ILE A 100 27.11 3.02 3.45
N LEU A 101 26.41 3.97 4.10
CA LEU A 101 24.99 3.83 4.41
C LEU A 101 24.13 3.74 3.14
N LYS A 102 24.42 4.52 2.09
CA LYS A 102 23.80 4.37 0.76
C LYS A 102 23.92 2.93 0.23
N LYS A 103 25.09 2.29 0.36
CA LYS A 103 25.30 0.91 -0.11
C LYS A 103 24.57 -0.12 0.77
N LEU A 104 24.52 0.10 2.07
CA LEU A 104 23.79 -0.76 3.01
C LEU A 104 22.28 -0.71 2.76
N GLU A 105 21.69 0.48 2.63
CA GLU A 105 20.25 0.62 2.40
C GLU A 105 19.86 0.17 0.98
N HIS A 106 20.73 0.34 -0.02
CA HIS A 106 20.53 -0.24 -1.36
C HIS A 106 20.29 -1.76 -1.29
N GLN A 107 21.15 -2.47 -0.55
CA GLN A 107 21.05 -3.92 -0.37
C GLN A 107 19.78 -4.30 0.42
N ARG A 108 19.52 -3.61 1.54
CA ARG A 108 18.33 -3.85 2.38
C ARG A 108 17.01 -3.65 1.64
N LEU A 109 16.92 -2.62 0.79
CA LEU A 109 15.72 -2.36 -0.04
C LEU A 109 15.48 -3.49 -1.05
N ILE A 110 16.53 -3.97 -1.72
CA ILE A 110 16.44 -5.10 -2.66
C ILE A 110 16.03 -6.38 -1.92
N GLU A 111 16.62 -6.67 -0.76
CA GLU A 111 16.30 -7.85 0.06
C GLU A 111 14.86 -7.80 0.61
N ALA A 112 14.42 -6.64 1.10
CA ALA A 112 13.06 -6.44 1.60
C ALA A 112 12.00 -6.69 0.53
N GLU A 113 12.15 -6.11 -0.67
CA GLU A 113 11.16 -6.31 -1.74
C GLU A 113 11.23 -7.73 -2.34
N ARG A 114 12.43 -8.32 -2.50
CA ARG A 114 12.56 -9.75 -2.88
C ARG A 114 11.82 -10.66 -1.90
N LYS A 115 11.94 -10.40 -0.58
CA LYS A 115 11.21 -11.14 0.46
C LYS A 115 9.69 -10.91 0.35
N ARG A 116 9.24 -9.67 0.12
CA ARG A 116 7.82 -9.33 -0.07
C ARG A 116 7.20 -10.07 -1.26
N ILE A 117 7.90 -10.09 -2.40
CA ILE A 117 7.46 -10.79 -3.62
C ILE A 117 7.45 -12.31 -3.39
N ALA A 118 8.47 -12.87 -2.75
CA ALA A 118 8.52 -14.31 -2.45
C ALA A 118 7.38 -14.74 -1.52
N GLN A 119 7.09 -13.98 -0.46
CA GLN A 119 5.98 -14.23 0.46
C GLN A 119 4.61 -14.14 -0.25
N MET A 120 4.42 -13.12 -1.11
CA MET A 120 3.20 -13.00 -1.90
C MET A 120 3.02 -14.18 -2.87
N ARG A 121 4.10 -14.64 -3.51
CA ARG A 121 4.04 -15.80 -4.42
C ARG A 121 3.79 -17.11 -3.69
N GLN A 122 4.33 -17.28 -2.48
CA GLN A 122 3.99 -18.41 -1.62
C GLN A 122 2.50 -18.42 -1.27
N GLN A 123 1.95 -17.29 -0.81
CA GLN A 123 0.53 -17.19 -0.45
C GLN A 123 -0.41 -17.45 -1.65
N GLN A 124 0.00 -17.06 -2.87
CA GLN A 124 -0.73 -17.42 -4.09
C GLN A 124 -0.75 -18.94 -4.30
N LEU A 125 0.40 -19.61 -4.24
CA LEU A 125 0.50 -21.06 -4.43
C LEU A 125 -0.25 -21.87 -3.36
N GLU A 126 -0.22 -21.43 -2.10
CA GLU A 126 -0.99 -22.01 -1.00
C GLU A 126 -2.51 -21.85 -1.23
N SER A 127 -2.93 -20.69 -1.75
CA SER A 127 -4.34 -20.43 -2.11
C SER A 127 -4.81 -21.24 -3.32
N GLU A 128 -3.97 -21.35 -4.36
CA GLU A 128 -4.20 -22.17 -5.55
C GLU A 128 -4.35 -23.67 -5.15
N GLN A 129 -3.51 -24.17 -4.24
CA GLN A 129 -3.63 -25.53 -3.70
C GLN A 129 -4.92 -25.73 -2.88
N PHE A 130 -5.27 -24.79 -1.99
CA PHE A 130 -6.50 -24.87 -1.20
C PHE A 130 -7.74 -24.92 -2.09
N LEU A 131 -7.85 -24.02 -3.07
CA LEU A 131 -8.96 -23.99 -4.03
C LEU A 131 -9.06 -25.28 -4.86
N PHE A 132 -7.91 -25.86 -5.24
CA PHE A 132 -7.89 -27.16 -5.91
C PHE A 132 -8.46 -28.28 -5.03
N PHE A 133 -8.06 -28.37 -3.76
CA PHE A 133 -8.61 -29.37 -2.83
C PHE A 133 -10.11 -29.15 -2.55
N GLU A 134 -10.56 -27.90 -2.44
CA GLU A 134 -11.97 -27.55 -2.24
C GLU A 134 -12.85 -27.98 -3.43
N ASP A 135 -12.38 -27.76 -4.67
CA ASP A 135 -13.04 -28.21 -5.90
C ASP A 135 -13.13 -29.74 -6.01
N GLN A 136 -12.05 -30.46 -5.67
CA GLN A 136 -12.07 -31.93 -5.63
C GLN A 136 -13.08 -32.46 -4.60
N LEU A 137 -13.14 -31.86 -3.40
CA LEU A 137 -14.08 -32.26 -2.36
C LEU A 137 -15.54 -32.02 -2.78
N LYS A 138 -15.85 -30.83 -3.34
CA LYS A 138 -17.19 -30.52 -3.87
C LYS A 138 -17.61 -31.50 -4.97
N LYS A 139 -16.70 -31.89 -5.87
CA LYS A 139 -16.96 -32.90 -6.90
C LYS A 139 -17.27 -34.27 -6.31
N GLN A 140 -16.56 -34.69 -5.26
CA GLN A 140 -16.82 -35.93 -4.54
C GLN A 140 -18.19 -35.90 -3.82
N GLU A 141 -18.54 -34.78 -3.18
CA GLU A 141 -19.85 -34.60 -2.52
C GLU A 141 -21.01 -34.63 -3.52
N LEU A 142 -20.88 -33.94 -4.65
CA LEU A 142 -21.88 -33.96 -5.73
C LEU A 142 -22.09 -35.37 -6.29
N ALA A 143 -21.01 -36.11 -6.58
CA ALA A 143 -21.11 -37.50 -7.05
C ALA A 143 -21.80 -38.40 -6.02
N ARG A 144 -21.45 -38.27 -4.73
CA ARG A 144 -22.09 -39.03 -3.64
C ARG A 144 -23.56 -38.66 -3.43
N GLY A 145 -23.92 -37.39 -3.66
CA GLY A 145 -25.30 -36.91 -3.61
C GLY A 145 -26.18 -37.48 -4.74
N GLN A 146 -25.65 -37.55 -5.96
CA GLN A 146 -26.37 -38.08 -7.12
C GLN A 146 -26.75 -39.55 -6.95
N MET A 147 -25.82 -40.40 -6.51
CA MET A 147 -26.09 -41.82 -6.22
C MET A 147 -27.24 -41.98 -5.22
N ARG A 148 -27.17 -41.27 -4.08
CA ARG A 148 -28.18 -41.34 -3.01
C ARG A 148 -29.56 -40.81 -3.44
N GLY A 149 -29.62 -39.94 -4.44
CA GLY A 149 -30.88 -39.51 -5.07
C GLY A 149 -31.54 -40.64 -5.86
N GLN A 150 -30.76 -41.38 -6.65
CA GLN A 150 -31.27 -42.49 -7.46
C GLN A 150 -31.81 -43.64 -6.59
N ASP A 151 -31.10 -44.00 -5.50
CA ASP A 151 -31.56 -45.04 -4.56
C ASP A 151 -32.96 -44.75 -3.99
N SER A 152 -33.30 -43.47 -3.78
CA SER A 152 -34.62 -43.07 -3.28
C SER A 152 -35.73 -43.07 -4.33
N ALA A 153 -35.38 -42.96 -5.62
CA ALA A 153 -36.35 -43.00 -6.72
C ALA A 153 -36.79 -44.44 -7.03
N VAL A 154 -35.83 -45.38 -7.01
CA VAL A 154 -36.09 -46.81 -7.33
C VAL A 154 -37.04 -47.48 -6.34
N LEU A 155 -37.11 -47.00 -5.09
CA LEU A 155 -38.03 -47.53 -4.08
C LEU A 155 -39.48 -46.99 -4.20
N SER A 156 -39.79 -46.12 -5.16
CA SER A 156 -41.11 -45.50 -5.31
C SER A 156 -42.03 -46.17 -6.34
N GLU A 157 -41.54 -47.10 -7.17
CA GLU A 157 -42.33 -47.74 -8.25
C GLU A 157 -42.99 -49.07 -7.84
N GLN A 158 -43.53 -49.19 -6.62
CA GLN A 158 -44.35 -50.37 -6.27
C GLN A 158 -45.43 -50.19 -5.18
N THR A 159 -46.35 -49.24 -5.37
CA THR A 159 -47.67 -49.27 -4.70
C THR A 159 -48.82 -48.89 -5.64
N ASP A 160 -49.34 -49.87 -6.38
CA ASP A 160 -50.70 -49.79 -6.93
C ASP A 160 -51.69 -49.82 -5.75
N GLY A 161 -52.43 -48.73 -5.51
CA GLY A 161 -53.19 -48.64 -4.25
C GLY A 161 -54.00 -47.38 -3.94
N SER A 162 -54.65 -46.75 -4.93
CA SER A 162 -55.83 -45.86 -4.75
C SER A 162 -55.81 -44.80 -3.61
N SER A 163 -55.75 -43.51 -3.97
CA SER A 163 -56.98 -42.68 -3.93
C SER A 163 -56.80 -41.22 -4.36
N LEU A 164 -57.86 -40.71 -5.02
CA LEU A 164 -58.29 -39.31 -5.13
C LEU A 164 -57.30 -38.21 -5.56
N SER A 165 -57.45 -37.83 -6.83
CA SER A 165 -57.13 -36.50 -7.39
C SER A 165 -57.64 -35.33 -6.54
N CYS A 166 -56.82 -34.30 -6.43
CA CYS A 166 -57.27 -32.90 -6.48
C CYS A 166 -56.38 -32.11 -7.45
N PHE A 167 -56.95 -31.07 -8.07
CA PHE A 167 -56.50 -30.59 -9.39
C PHE A 167 -55.35 -29.57 -9.34
N SER A 168 -54.60 -29.48 -10.44
CA SER A 168 -53.50 -28.54 -10.66
C SER A 168 -53.79 -27.57 -11.81
N THR A 169 -53.27 -26.35 -11.67
CA THR A 169 -53.16 -25.30 -12.70
C THR A 169 -51.80 -24.62 -12.45
N HIS A 170 -50.76 -24.66 -13.32
CA HIS A 170 -50.68 -24.17 -14.72
C HIS A 170 -51.22 -22.73 -14.87
N GLN A 171 -50.58 -21.76 -15.54
CA GLN A 171 -49.32 -21.65 -16.31
C GLN A 171 -48.97 -20.13 -16.44
N ASN A 172 -47.88 -19.59 -17.02
CA ASN A 172 -46.77 -20.09 -17.83
C ASN A 172 -45.50 -19.18 -17.63
N ASN A 173 -44.47 -19.36 -18.46
CA ASN A 173 -43.27 -18.53 -18.59
C ASN A 173 -43.55 -17.12 -19.19
N SER A 174 -42.68 -16.14 -18.97
CA SER A 174 -41.71 -15.64 -19.99
C SER A 174 -40.90 -14.41 -19.51
N LEU A 175 -39.81 -14.09 -20.21
CA LEU A 175 -38.97 -12.90 -20.04
C LEU A 175 -39.29 -11.82 -21.09
N GLN A 176 -39.11 -10.54 -20.70
CA GLN A 176 -38.57 -9.37 -21.44
C GLN A 176 -39.43 -8.09 -21.40
N ASN A 177 -38.73 -6.96 -21.15
CA ASN A 177 -38.92 -5.55 -21.59
C ASN A 177 -40.33 -4.90 -21.39
N VAL A 178 -40.50 -3.60 -21.12
CA VAL A 178 -40.00 -2.37 -21.79
C VAL A 178 -40.08 -1.15 -20.81
N PHE A 179 -39.47 -0.02 -21.15
CA PHE A 179 -39.46 1.27 -20.41
C PHE A 179 -40.70 2.17 -20.64
N ALA A 180 -40.84 3.20 -19.77
CA ALA A 180 -41.23 4.61 -20.06
C ALA A 180 -42.61 5.19 -19.59
N ASP A 181 -42.51 6.47 -19.17
CA ASP A 181 -43.43 7.64 -19.20
C ASP A 181 -44.77 7.74 -18.40
N GLN A 182 -44.69 8.45 -17.25
CA GLN A 182 -45.22 9.82 -16.96
C GLN A 182 -46.70 10.25 -17.27
N PRO A 183 -47.20 11.39 -16.70
CA PRO A 183 -47.21 11.92 -15.32
C PRO A 183 -48.69 12.33 -14.92
N PRO A 184 -49.08 13.26 -13.98
CA PRO A 184 -48.60 14.63 -13.62
C PRO A 184 -48.14 14.76 -12.13
N LYS A 185 -47.29 15.72 -11.69
CA LYS A 185 -47.49 17.18 -11.40
C LYS A 185 -48.63 17.50 -10.40
N SER A 186 -48.52 18.44 -9.44
CA SER A 186 -47.41 19.18 -8.77
C SER A 186 -48.08 19.99 -7.60
N ASP A 187 -47.51 20.77 -6.67
CA ASP A 187 -46.21 21.39 -6.31
C ASP A 187 -46.13 21.42 -4.73
N GLY A 188 -45.13 21.92 -3.98
CA GLY A 188 -43.80 22.51 -4.22
C GLY A 188 -43.25 23.19 -2.93
N SER A 189 -41.95 23.53 -2.89
CA SER A 189 -41.23 24.28 -1.80
C SER A 189 -41.03 23.55 -0.45
N ASP A 190 -39.94 23.69 0.33
CA ASP A 190 -38.51 24.00 0.04
C ASP A 190 -37.62 23.57 1.25
N LEU A 191 -36.30 23.48 1.00
CA LEU A 191 -35.18 23.64 1.96
C LEU A 191 -35.33 23.07 3.40
N ALA A 192 -34.73 21.89 3.64
CA ALA A 192 -34.38 21.40 4.98
C ALA A 192 -32.87 21.11 5.09
N ASP A 193 -32.16 21.90 5.89
CA ASP A 193 -30.70 21.79 6.12
C ASP A 193 -30.40 20.80 7.27
N HIS A 194 -29.61 19.76 6.98
CA HIS A 194 -29.33 18.64 7.89
C HIS A 194 -27.85 18.23 7.89
N SER A 195 -27.04 18.99 8.61
CA SER A 195 -25.71 18.53 9.06
C SER A 195 -25.82 17.51 10.21
N PRO A 196 -24.96 16.47 10.29
CA PRO A 196 -25.03 15.43 11.32
C PRO A 196 -24.57 15.92 12.72
N PRO A 197 -25.07 15.31 13.81
CA PRO A 197 -24.81 15.79 15.17
C PRO A 197 -23.39 15.49 15.69
N VAL A 198 -22.77 16.49 16.32
CA VAL A 198 -21.44 16.37 16.93
C VAL A 198 -21.53 15.72 18.32
N ASN A 199 -21.11 14.46 18.44
CA ASN A 199 -21.02 13.77 19.74
C ASN A 199 -19.84 14.33 20.57
N ARG A 200 -20.14 14.85 21.77
CA ARG A 200 -19.17 15.56 22.63
C ARG A 200 -18.89 14.81 23.94
N ALA A 201 -18.14 13.72 23.83
CA ALA A 201 -17.76 12.80 24.91
C ALA A 201 -16.37 12.20 24.59
N LEU A 202 -15.40 12.03 25.51
CA LEU A 202 -15.27 12.34 26.94
C LEU A 202 -13.81 12.80 27.23
N LYS A 203 -13.55 13.42 28.39
CA LYS A 203 -12.18 13.74 28.84
C LYS A 203 -11.54 12.55 29.57
N PRO A 204 -10.27 12.19 29.30
CA PRO A 204 -9.42 11.57 30.31
C PRO A 204 -8.92 12.64 31.31
N ALA A 205 -8.80 12.29 32.58
CA ALA A 205 -8.21 13.16 33.61
C ALA A 205 -6.70 12.92 33.75
N ALA A 206 -5.93 13.97 34.08
CA ALA A 206 -4.50 13.86 34.33
C ALA A 206 -4.23 13.61 35.82
N THR A 207 -3.71 12.44 36.16
CA THR A 207 -3.30 12.11 37.53
C THR A 207 -1.87 12.58 37.78
N LEU A 208 -1.71 13.74 38.41
CA LEU A 208 -0.43 14.16 38.98
C LEU A 208 -0.15 13.34 40.24
N SER A 209 1.06 12.77 40.34
CA SER A 209 1.60 12.24 41.58
C SER A 209 2.98 12.86 41.79
N ALA A 210 3.20 13.44 42.97
CA ALA A 210 4.39 14.21 43.27
C ALA A 210 4.93 13.88 44.67
N VAL A 211 6.22 13.56 44.72
CA VAL A 211 7.17 13.79 45.82
C VAL A 211 6.73 13.35 47.23
N GLN A 212 7.47 12.38 47.78
CA GLN A 212 7.97 12.55 49.15
C GLN A 212 9.39 11.98 49.28
N SER A 213 10.28 12.81 49.84
CA SER A 213 11.69 12.50 50.05
C SER A 213 11.93 12.00 51.47
N LYS A 214 12.89 11.09 51.64
CA LYS A 214 13.61 10.92 52.90
C LYS A 214 14.98 10.27 52.69
#